data_AF-A0A821LBZ5-F1
#
_entry.id   AF-A0A821LBZ5-F1
#
_cell.length_a   1.000
_cell.length_b   1.000
_cell.length_c   1.000
_cell.angle_alpha   90.00
_cell.angle_beta   90.00
_cell.angle_gamma   90.00
#
_symmetry.space_group_name_H-M   'P 1'
#
loop_
_entity.id
_entity.type
_entity.pdbx_description
1 polymer ?
#
loop_
_entity_poly.entity_id
_entity_poly.type
_entity_poly.pdbx_seq_one_letter_code
_entity_poly.pdbx_strand_id
1 'polypeptide(L)'
;MAAAASSTISKNSLKSVEWMWQSNPNPWSKSEPAEWRHYSDVENLIMERAYSNGEAKAVLDDYYIDFKKNRQISNIDNNKQRPVKREERKREDRHLREERFVDLPVTTGRSFGGEYGWVSPFIIEVRRDLKLEPDELPSKKPEMIPMLVDKAAEGIIKEGKHIGKEQEAKELANRLREQIDNGIEEVWKCCAYIYSLESFLYKTLNATMRLVGDKEHEHVWRSKICTLGPFCLLLWDDPLNRKPKTKKIVYRGAKLNGEQIAKYEEMAKDPNMYGSFQAFTSTSRNRKKAEKFGNTLFIMEIVIAFTADLVDISKYPSEEEELIAPGVSFRVTKVEFDRKIKKHLISLKLRQRFS
;
A
#
# COMPACT_ATOMS: atom_id res chain seq x y z
N MET A 1 -37.15 9.74 -12.54
CA MET A 1 -36.02 10.65 -12.77
C MET A 1 -35.52 11.13 -11.41
N ALA A 2 -34.51 10.46 -10.86
CA ALA A 2 -33.82 10.87 -9.64
C ALA A 2 -32.34 11.01 -10.02
N ALA A 3 -31.82 12.24 -9.97
CA ALA A 3 -30.44 12.53 -10.29
C ALA A 3 -29.55 11.92 -9.20
N ALA A 4 -28.76 10.92 -9.56
CA ALA A 4 -27.65 10.47 -8.73
C ALA A 4 -26.66 11.63 -8.60
N ALA A 5 -26.48 12.12 -7.38
CA ALA A 5 -25.46 13.10 -7.06
C ALA A 5 -24.10 12.43 -7.27
N SER A 6 -23.52 12.64 -8.46
CA SER A 6 -22.13 12.36 -8.74
C SER A 6 -21.29 13.19 -7.77
N SER A 7 -20.68 12.54 -6.79
CA SER A 7 -19.68 13.16 -5.91
C SER A 7 -18.38 13.30 -6.71
N THR A 8 -18.39 14.21 -7.69
CA THR A 8 -17.17 14.74 -8.28
C THR A 8 -16.31 15.31 -7.15
N ILE A 9 -15.28 14.57 -6.76
CA ILE A 9 -14.21 15.04 -5.90
C ILE A 9 -13.64 16.28 -6.59
N SER A 10 -13.93 17.44 -6.00
CA SER A 10 -13.46 18.73 -6.46
C SER A 10 -11.94 18.69 -6.61
N LYS A 11 -11.47 18.71 -7.87
CA LYS A 11 -10.12 19.11 -8.24
C LYS A 11 -9.95 20.58 -7.85
N ASN A 12 -9.72 20.89 -6.56
CA ASN A 12 -9.08 22.13 -6.06
C ASN A 12 -9.20 22.42 -4.55
N SER A 13 -9.62 21.51 -3.65
CA SER A 13 -9.39 21.80 -2.23
C SER A 13 -7.91 21.63 -1.89
N LEU A 14 -7.15 22.73 -1.97
CA LEU A 14 -5.74 22.88 -1.54
C LEU A 14 -5.48 22.48 -0.07
N LYS A 15 -6.56 22.17 0.67
CA LYS A 15 -6.56 21.74 2.05
C LYS A 15 -6.91 20.28 2.15
N SER A 16 -6.15 19.56 2.97
CA SER A 16 -6.48 18.24 3.45
C SER A 16 -6.78 18.26 4.94
N VAL A 17 -7.81 17.53 5.33
CA VAL A 17 -8.18 17.37 6.73
C VAL A 17 -7.42 16.19 7.31
N GLU A 18 -6.98 16.37 8.55
CA GLU A 18 -6.28 15.37 9.32
C GLU A 18 -6.79 15.33 10.75
N TRP A 19 -7.18 14.14 11.19
CA TRP A 19 -7.55 13.87 12.56
C TRP A 19 -6.35 13.29 13.31
N MET A 20 -6.20 13.74 14.55
CA MET A 20 -5.12 13.32 15.44
C MET A 20 -5.64 13.08 16.85
N TRP A 21 -4.88 12.29 17.60
CA TRP A 21 -5.13 11.97 19.00
C TRP A 21 -3.91 12.25 19.86
N GLN A 22 -4.14 12.59 21.13
CA GLN A 22 -3.05 12.88 22.04
C GLN A 22 -2.42 11.59 22.60
N SER A 23 -1.16 11.35 22.26
CA SER A 23 -0.46 10.08 22.49
C SER A 23 0.30 9.95 23.80
N ASN A 24 0.36 11.02 24.60
CA ASN A 24 1.02 10.98 25.91
C ASN A 24 0.48 9.82 26.77
N PRO A 25 1.31 9.19 27.63
CA PRO A 25 0.85 8.18 28.59
C PRO A 25 -0.31 8.70 29.46
N ASN A 26 -0.18 9.93 29.96
CA ASN A 26 -1.26 10.69 30.56
C ASN A 26 -1.70 11.83 29.63
N PRO A 27 -2.74 11.65 28.80
CA PRO A 27 -3.16 12.65 27.82
C PRO A 27 -3.82 13.89 28.44
N TRP A 28 -4.06 13.90 29.76
CA TRP A 28 -4.66 15.02 30.48
C TRP A 28 -3.63 15.80 31.31
N SER A 29 -2.36 15.41 31.27
CA SER A 29 -1.30 16.11 31.97
C SER A 29 -1.14 17.54 31.43
N LYS A 30 -1.03 18.51 32.33
CA LYS A 30 -0.70 19.91 31.99
C LYS A 30 0.80 20.19 32.08
N SER A 31 1.59 19.28 32.66
CA SER A 31 3.03 19.47 32.87
C SER A 31 3.87 18.96 31.71
N GLU A 32 3.30 18.16 30.81
CA GLU A 32 3.99 17.62 29.64
C GLU A 32 3.45 18.27 28.36
N PRO A 33 4.32 18.54 27.36
CA PRO A 33 3.86 18.99 26.07
C PRO A 33 2.98 17.92 25.41
N ALA A 34 1.91 18.35 24.75
CA ALA A 34 0.99 17.45 24.06
C ALA A 34 1.67 16.82 22.84
N GLU A 35 1.81 15.50 22.87
CA GLU A 35 2.25 14.71 21.72
C GLU A 35 1.02 14.28 20.93
N TRP A 36 1.00 14.60 19.63
CA TRP A 36 -0.11 14.27 18.75
C TRP A 36 0.32 13.20 17.76
N ARG A 37 -0.48 12.15 17.64
CA ARG A 37 -0.31 11.11 16.62
C ARG A 37 -1.50 11.11 15.67
N HIS A 38 -1.23 10.63 14.47
CA HIS A 38 -2.19 10.52 13.39
C HIS A 38 -3.01 9.25 13.56
N TYR A 39 -4.28 9.32 13.16
CA TYR A 39 -5.06 8.13 12.86
C TYR A 39 -4.60 7.52 11.53
N SER A 40 -4.93 6.24 11.30
CA SER A 40 -4.69 5.65 9.99
C SER A 40 -5.42 6.42 8.89
N ASP A 41 -4.98 6.26 7.64
CA ASP A 41 -5.65 6.91 6.51
C ASP A 41 -7.12 6.50 6.43
N VAL A 42 -7.44 5.25 6.75
CA VAL A 42 -8.79 4.70 6.65
C VAL A 42 -9.66 5.19 7.81
N GLU A 43 -9.13 5.22 9.02
CA GLU A 43 -9.82 5.81 10.18
C GLU A 43 -10.14 7.28 9.93
N ASN A 44 -9.20 8.05 9.37
CA ASN A 44 -9.43 9.42 8.93
C ASN A 44 -10.58 9.54 7.92
N LEU A 45 -10.69 8.62 6.95
CA LEU A 45 -11.78 8.61 5.98
C LEU A 45 -13.14 8.35 6.65
N ILE A 46 -13.19 7.41 7.60
CA ILE A 46 -14.41 7.10 8.37
C ILE A 46 -14.82 8.31 9.20
N MET A 47 -13.87 8.91 9.92
CA MET A 47 -14.11 10.07 10.78
C MET A 47 -14.58 11.29 9.98
N GLU A 48 -13.91 11.60 8.87
CA GLU A 48 -14.25 12.77 8.05
C GLU A 48 -15.60 12.60 7.35
N ARG A 49 -15.95 11.37 6.93
CA ARG A 49 -17.27 11.05 6.38
C ARG A 49 -18.36 11.30 7.43
N ALA A 50 -18.22 10.70 8.61
CA ALA A 50 -19.20 10.85 9.69
C ALA A 50 -19.35 12.31 10.13
N TYR A 51 -18.23 13.04 10.26
CA TYR A 51 -18.24 14.46 10.60
C TYR A 51 -18.94 15.30 9.53
N SER A 52 -18.64 15.08 8.25
CA SER A 52 -19.24 15.80 7.12
C SER A 52 -20.75 15.53 6.98
N ASN A 53 -21.20 14.35 7.41
CA ASN A 53 -22.61 13.96 7.45
C ASN A 53 -23.36 14.52 8.67
N GLY A 54 -22.69 15.23 9.58
CA GLY A 54 -23.28 15.74 10.82
C GLY A 54 -23.60 14.65 11.85
N GLU A 55 -22.96 13.48 11.75
CA GLU A 55 -23.11 12.42 12.75
C GLU A 55 -22.51 12.87 14.09
N ALA A 56 -23.10 12.41 15.20
CA ALA A 56 -22.60 12.78 16.52
C ALA A 56 -21.26 12.10 16.88
N LYS A 57 -20.98 10.95 16.25
CA LYS A 57 -19.80 10.14 16.51
C LYS A 57 -19.37 9.35 15.27
N ALA A 58 -18.09 9.01 15.20
CA ALA A 58 -17.57 7.99 14.28
C ALA A 58 -17.23 6.71 15.05
N VAL A 59 -17.65 5.56 14.56
CA VAL A 59 -17.33 4.25 15.16
C VAL A 59 -16.14 3.65 14.42
N LEU A 60 -15.07 3.35 15.15
CA LEU A 60 -13.87 2.70 14.66
C LEU A 60 -13.73 1.32 15.34
N ASP A 61 -12.68 0.57 15.00
CA ASP A 61 -12.51 -0.80 15.47
C ASP A 61 -12.35 -0.89 17.01
N ASP A 62 -11.38 -0.16 17.57
CA ASP A 62 -11.03 -0.24 19.00
C ASP A 62 -11.69 0.85 19.85
N TYR A 63 -12.23 1.88 19.21
CA TYR A 63 -12.77 3.08 19.86
C TYR A 63 -13.83 3.75 18.99
N TYR A 64 -14.51 4.73 19.57
CA TYR A 64 -15.32 5.68 18.82
C TYR A 64 -14.89 7.11 19.14
N ILE A 65 -15.20 8.03 18.24
CA ILE A 65 -14.89 9.44 18.35
C ILE A 65 -16.18 10.20 18.63
N ASP A 66 -16.26 10.83 19.80
CA ASP A 66 -17.33 11.78 20.15
C ASP A 66 -16.91 13.16 19.64
N PHE A 67 -17.52 13.62 18.55
CA PHE A 67 -17.18 14.91 17.94
C PHE A 67 -17.64 16.10 18.77
N LYS A 68 -18.69 15.94 19.59
CA LYS A 68 -19.17 17.00 20.48
C LYS A 68 -18.17 17.28 21.60
N LYS A 69 -17.53 16.22 22.12
CA LYS A 69 -16.53 16.33 23.19
C LYS A 69 -15.10 16.43 22.68
N ASN A 70 -14.87 16.20 21.39
CA ASN A 70 -13.54 16.01 20.81
C ASN A 70 -12.73 14.97 21.58
N ARG A 71 -13.33 13.77 21.76
CA ARG A 71 -12.70 12.66 22.47
C ARG A 71 -12.78 11.35 21.71
N GLN A 72 -11.68 10.62 21.75
CA GLN A 72 -11.63 9.19 21.52
C GLN A 72 -12.00 8.47 22.81
N ILE A 73 -12.85 7.45 22.71
CA ILE A 73 -13.30 6.63 23.84
C ILE A 73 -13.21 5.16 23.43
N SER A 74 -12.51 4.34 24.22
CA SER A 74 -12.38 2.91 23.93
C SER A 74 -13.74 2.20 23.91
N ASN A 75 -13.91 1.28 22.96
CA ASN A 75 -15.11 0.43 22.85
C ASN A 75 -15.23 -0.56 24.01
N ILE A 76 -14.12 -0.85 24.72
CA ILE A 76 -14.05 -1.82 25.81
C ILE A 76 -14.11 -1.15 27.18
N ASP A 77 -13.43 -0.01 27.34
CA ASP A 77 -13.30 0.70 28.62
C ASP A 77 -13.53 2.21 28.46
N ASN A 78 -14.70 2.67 28.87
CA ASN A 78 -15.09 4.07 28.77
C ASN A 78 -14.19 5.03 29.56
N ASN A 79 -13.36 4.54 30.49
CA ASN A 79 -12.40 5.38 31.22
C ASN A 79 -11.14 5.64 30.39
N LYS A 80 -10.84 4.79 29.40
CA LYS A 80 -9.74 5.00 28.46
C LYS A 80 -10.17 5.99 27.38
N GLN A 81 -9.93 7.26 27.67
CA GLN A 81 -10.25 8.38 26.79
C GLN A 81 -9.00 9.18 26.42
N ARG A 82 -9.02 9.73 25.20
CA ARG A 82 -7.96 10.62 24.71
C ARG A 82 -8.56 11.83 23.99
N PRO A 83 -8.03 13.05 24.16
CA PRO A 83 -8.38 14.19 23.33
C PRO A 83 -8.11 13.90 21.86
N VAL A 84 -8.98 14.43 21.00
CA VAL A 84 -8.79 14.43 19.55
C VAL A 84 -8.88 15.84 18.99
N LYS A 85 -8.27 16.04 17.83
CA LYS A 85 -8.41 17.29 17.09
C LYS A 85 -8.47 17.03 15.59
N ARG A 86 -9.13 17.96 14.90
CA ARG A 86 -9.22 18.04 13.44
C ARG A 86 -8.40 19.25 13.00
N GLU A 87 -7.43 19.06 12.10
CA GLU A 87 -6.64 20.14 11.51
C GLU A 87 -6.81 20.18 9.99
N GLU A 88 -6.87 21.39 9.44
CA GLU A 88 -6.75 21.62 8.01
C GLU A 88 -5.29 21.93 7.67
N ARG A 89 -4.68 21.11 6.83
CA ARG A 89 -3.29 21.29 6.37
C ARG A 89 -3.26 21.50 4.87
N LYS A 90 -2.24 22.17 4.36
CA LYS A 90 -2.00 22.18 2.91
C LYS A 90 -1.68 20.76 2.45
N ARG A 91 -2.13 20.38 1.26
CA ARG A 91 -1.89 19.04 0.69
C ARG A 91 -0.39 18.70 0.59
N GLU A 92 0.45 19.71 0.42
CA GLU A 92 1.92 19.61 0.32
C GLU A 92 2.61 19.44 1.69
N ASP A 93 1.95 19.90 2.76
CA ASP A 93 2.39 19.80 4.15
C ASP A 93 1.89 18.51 4.82
N ARG A 94 1.26 17.60 4.05
CA ARG A 94 0.87 16.28 4.56
C ARG A 94 2.09 15.55 5.10
N HIS A 95 1.88 14.82 6.19
CA HIS A 95 2.87 13.87 6.67
C HIS A 95 3.20 12.89 5.53
N LEU A 96 4.47 12.49 5.47
CA LEU A 96 4.85 11.35 4.66
C LEU A 96 4.26 10.11 5.29
N ARG A 97 3.84 9.16 4.46
CA ARG A 97 3.29 7.90 4.94
C ARG A 97 4.23 7.23 5.96
N GLU A 98 3.71 6.53 6.97
CA GLU A 98 4.60 5.75 7.86
C GLU A 98 5.47 4.76 7.05
N GLU A 99 6.66 4.45 7.60
CA GLU A 99 7.62 3.58 6.93
C GLU A 99 7.00 2.19 6.64
N ARG A 100 6.72 1.96 5.36
CA ARG A 100 6.07 0.73 4.83
C ARG A 100 6.96 -0.52 4.88
N PHE A 101 8.20 -0.40 5.34
CA PHE A 101 9.10 -1.52 5.56
C PHE A 101 9.17 -1.85 7.05
N VAL A 102 8.15 -2.56 7.49
CA VAL A 102 8.33 -3.47 8.62
C VAL A 102 9.00 -4.72 8.03
N ASP A 103 10.19 -5.05 8.52
CA ASP A 103 10.78 -6.38 8.39
C ASP A 103 9.69 -7.38 8.77
N LEU A 104 9.15 -8.15 7.82
CA LEU A 104 8.31 -9.36 8.01
C LEU A 104 7.67 -9.81 6.67
N PRO A 105 7.90 -11.05 6.22
CA PRO A 105 9.14 -11.82 6.27
C PRO A 105 9.85 -11.71 4.93
N VAL A 106 11.09 -11.23 4.99
CA VAL A 106 12.11 -11.52 3.98
C VAL A 106 12.92 -12.62 4.66
N THR A 107 12.51 -13.88 4.50
CA THR A 107 13.14 -15.01 5.21
C THR A 107 14.64 -15.00 4.98
N THR A 108 15.41 -15.27 6.05
CA THR A 108 16.88 -15.24 6.06
C THR A 108 17.49 -16.15 4.99
N GLY A 109 16.77 -17.22 4.59
CA GLY A 109 17.17 -18.12 3.50
C GLY A 109 16.78 -17.68 2.07
N ARG A 110 15.77 -16.81 1.89
CA ARG A 110 15.29 -16.42 0.55
C ARG A 110 14.68 -15.02 0.52
N SER A 111 15.51 -14.05 0.87
CA SER A 111 15.14 -12.62 0.81
C SER A 111 14.57 -12.14 -0.52
N PHE A 112 14.92 -12.82 -1.60
CA PHE A 112 14.50 -12.51 -2.96
C PHE A 112 14.00 -13.81 -3.59
N GLY A 113 12.86 -13.75 -4.29
CA GLY A 113 12.39 -14.89 -5.06
C GLY A 113 13.35 -15.19 -6.23
N GLY A 114 13.08 -16.27 -6.97
CA GLY A 114 13.85 -16.63 -8.17
C GLY A 114 13.64 -15.66 -9.34
N GLU A 115 14.13 -16.03 -10.52
CA GLU A 115 13.71 -15.40 -11.77
C GLU A 115 12.27 -15.77 -12.07
N TYR A 116 11.44 -14.76 -12.35
CA TYR A 116 10.05 -14.97 -12.75
C TYR A 116 9.83 -14.46 -14.17
N GLY A 117 8.80 -15.02 -14.81
CA GLY A 117 8.35 -14.55 -16.11
C GLY A 117 7.62 -13.21 -16.02
N TRP A 118 6.91 -12.87 -17.09
CA TRP A 118 6.12 -11.64 -17.20
C TRP A 118 5.01 -11.49 -16.15
N VAL A 119 4.60 -12.58 -15.50
CA VAL A 119 3.52 -12.62 -14.53
C VAL A 119 4.03 -13.23 -13.23
N SER A 120 3.79 -12.55 -12.11
CA SER A 120 4.13 -13.06 -10.78
C SER A 120 3.39 -14.38 -10.49
N PRO A 121 4.03 -15.37 -9.83
CA PRO A 121 3.36 -16.62 -9.48
C PRO A 121 2.10 -16.42 -8.64
N PHE A 122 2.06 -15.38 -7.81
CA PHE A 122 0.85 -15.06 -7.06
C PHE A 122 -0.34 -14.81 -7.99
N ILE A 123 -0.16 -13.99 -9.03
CA ILE A 123 -1.19 -13.67 -10.01
C ILE A 123 -1.61 -14.92 -10.81
N ILE A 124 -0.66 -15.81 -11.12
CA ILE A 124 -0.95 -17.08 -11.79
C ILE A 124 -1.87 -17.96 -10.91
N GLU A 125 -1.55 -18.10 -9.63
CA GLU A 125 -2.34 -18.91 -8.71
C GLU A 125 -3.71 -18.29 -8.42
N VAL A 126 -3.81 -16.96 -8.35
CA VAL A 126 -5.09 -16.23 -8.25
C VAL A 126 -5.98 -16.52 -9.45
N ARG A 127 -5.43 -16.48 -10.67
CA ARG A 127 -6.20 -16.81 -11.86
C ARG A 127 -6.66 -18.27 -11.86
N ARG A 128 -5.84 -19.20 -11.36
CA ARG A 128 -6.24 -20.60 -11.18
C ARG A 128 -7.38 -20.76 -10.17
N ASP A 129 -7.30 -20.10 -9.02
CA ASP A 129 -8.35 -20.12 -7.98
C ASP A 129 -9.69 -19.56 -8.51
N LEU A 130 -9.61 -18.50 -9.31
CA LEU A 130 -10.76 -17.89 -9.97
C LEU A 130 -11.23 -18.64 -11.24
N LYS A 131 -10.52 -19.70 -11.65
CA LYS A 131 -10.79 -20.50 -12.86
C LYS A 131 -10.80 -19.64 -14.14
N LEU A 132 -9.84 -18.73 -14.26
CA LEU A 132 -9.70 -17.80 -15.39
C LEU A 132 -8.61 -18.24 -16.38
N GLU A 133 -8.96 -18.25 -17.66
CA GLU A 133 -8.00 -18.50 -18.76
C GLU A 133 -6.97 -17.36 -18.93
N PRO A 134 -5.82 -17.59 -19.59
CA PRO A 134 -4.73 -16.60 -19.79
C PRO A 134 -5.14 -15.22 -20.28
N ASP A 135 -6.16 -15.15 -21.11
CA ASP A 135 -6.68 -13.94 -21.74
C ASP A 135 -7.90 -13.35 -21.01
N GLU A 136 -8.41 -14.02 -19.98
CA GLU A 136 -9.54 -13.57 -19.16
C GLU A 136 -9.09 -12.59 -18.08
N LEU A 137 -8.95 -11.34 -18.49
CA LEU A 137 -8.58 -10.22 -17.64
C LEU A 137 -9.74 -9.20 -17.58
N PRO A 138 -9.96 -8.53 -16.43
CA PRO A 138 -11.06 -7.56 -16.30
C PRO A 138 -10.97 -6.40 -17.30
N SER A 139 -9.78 -6.02 -17.74
CA SER A 139 -9.54 -5.02 -18.79
C SER A 139 -9.98 -5.47 -20.19
N LYS A 140 -10.16 -6.78 -20.40
CA LYS A 140 -10.57 -7.41 -21.66
C LYS A 140 -11.99 -7.96 -21.64
N LYS A 141 -12.48 -8.34 -20.46
CA LYS A 141 -13.82 -8.91 -20.23
C LYS A 141 -14.56 -8.12 -19.15
N PRO A 142 -15.13 -6.94 -19.48
CA PRO A 142 -15.77 -6.06 -18.51
C PRO A 142 -16.92 -6.70 -17.73
N GLU A 143 -17.59 -7.70 -18.30
CA GLU A 143 -18.66 -8.48 -17.67
C GLU A 143 -18.22 -9.17 -16.37
N MET A 144 -16.91 -9.41 -16.19
CA MET A 144 -16.37 -10.05 -15.00
C MET A 144 -16.09 -9.07 -13.85
N ILE A 145 -16.09 -7.76 -14.13
CA ILE A 145 -15.73 -6.71 -13.16
C ILE A 145 -16.59 -6.78 -11.89
N PRO A 146 -17.94 -6.86 -11.94
CA PRO A 146 -18.76 -6.90 -10.73
C PRO A 146 -18.39 -8.07 -9.81
N MET A 147 -18.21 -9.26 -10.41
CA MET A 147 -17.87 -10.48 -9.69
C MET A 147 -16.46 -10.42 -9.06
N LEU A 148 -15.48 -9.85 -9.75
CA LEU A 148 -14.14 -9.65 -9.17
C LEU A 148 -14.11 -8.60 -8.08
N VAL A 149 -14.83 -7.49 -8.25
CA VAL A 149 -14.94 -6.43 -7.24
C VAL A 149 -15.61 -6.96 -5.98
N ASP A 150 -16.70 -7.72 -6.10
CA ASP A 150 -17.38 -8.29 -4.93
C ASP A 150 -16.49 -9.29 -4.20
N LYS A 151 -15.81 -10.19 -4.93
CA LYS A 151 -14.83 -11.11 -4.31
C LYS A 151 -13.69 -10.37 -3.62
N ALA A 152 -13.18 -9.30 -4.22
CA ALA A 152 -12.15 -8.46 -3.62
C ALA A 152 -12.65 -7.79 -2.33
N ALA A 153 -13.85 -7.20 -2.37
CA ALA A 153 -14.48 -6.56 -1.23
C ALA A 153 -14.73 -7.54 -0.06
N GLU A 154 -15.25 -8.74 -0.35
CA GLU A 154 -15.43 -9.80 0.65
C GLU A 154 -14.11 -10.28 1.25
N GLY A 155 -13.10 -10.48 0.40
CA GLY A 155 -11.77 -10.86 0.81
C GLY A 155 -11.11 -9.83 1.74
N ILE A 156 -11.21 -8.54 1.42
CA ILE A 156 -10.74 -7.43 2.27
C ILE A 156 -11.43 -7.47 3.63
N ILE A 157 -12.77 -7.63 3.66
CA ILE A 157 -13.54 -7.72 4.92
C ILE A 157 -13.08 -8.92 5.75
N LYS A 158 -12.86 -10.08 5.13
CA LYS A 158 -12.42 -11.29 5.82
C LYS A 158 -11.04 -11.13 6.44
N GLU A 159 -10.10 -10.51 5.72
CA GLU A 159 -8.76 -10.21 6.23
C GLU A 159 -8.80 -9.17 7.36
N GLY A 160 -9.60 -8.12 7.21
CA GLY A 160 -9.80 -7.13 8.27
C GLY A 160 -10.35 -7.74 9.55
N LYS A 161 -11.40 -8.55 9.46
CA LYS A 161 -11.96 -9.28 10.61
C LYS A 161 -10.92 -10.13 11.33
N HIS A 162 -10.06 -10.81 10.59
CA HIS A 162 -9.04 -11.69 11.17
C HIS A 162 -8.03 -10.94 12.05
N ILE A 163 -7.79 -9.65 11.76
CA ILE A 163 -6.83 -8.82 12.50
C ILE A 163 -7.50 -7.76 13.38
N GLY A 164 -8.82 -7.84 13.57
CA GLY A 164 -9.58 -6.86 14.36
C GLY A 164 -9.74 -5.48 13.70
N LYS A 165 -9.67 -5.40 12.37
CA LYS A 165 -9.83 -4.19 11.55
C LYS A 165 -11.06 -4.24 10.66
N GLU A 166 -12.21 -4.62 11.23
CA GLU A 166 -13.44 -4.84 10.48
C GLU A 166 -14.05 -3.54 9.91
N GLN A 167 -14.02 -2.44 10.67
CA GLN A 167 -14.55 -1.14 10.24
C GLN A 167 -13.69 -0.56 9.12
N GLU A 168 -12.36 -0.57 9.27
CA GLU A 168 -11.46 -0.19 8.17
C GLU A 168 -11.72 -1.03 6.91
N ALA A 169 -11.88 -2.35 7.07
CA ALA A 169 -12.09 -3.22 5.93
C ALA A 169 -13.44 -3.00 5.22
N LYS A 170 -14.51 -2.73 5.97
CA LYS A 170 -15.82 -2.35 5.41
C LYS A 170 -15.74 -1.04 4.62
N GLU A 171 -15.04 -0.05 5.16
CA GLU A 171 -14.83 1.23 4.47
C GLU A 171 -14.11 1.03 3.12
N LEU A 172 -13.03 0.25 3.10
CA LEU A 172 -12.30 -0.06 1.86
C LEU A 172 -13.15 -0.86 0.86
N ALA A 173 -13.88 -1.88 1.35
CA ALA A 173 -14.75 -2.72 0.53
C ALA A 173 -15.90 -1.93 -0.11
N ASN A 174 -16.54 -1.03 0.64
CA ASN A 174 -17.63 -0.19 0.14
C ASN A 174 -17.13 0.75 -0.96
N ARG A 175 -15.97 1.39 -0.77
CA ARG A 175 -15.35 2.24 -1.79
C ARG A 175 -15.08 1.51 -3.10
N LEU A 176 -14.66 0.25 -3.02
CA LEU A 176 -14.42 -0.56 -4.21
C LEU A 176 -15.74 -0.90 -4.93
N ARG A 177 -16.77 -1.31 -4.17
CA ARG A 177 -18.10 -1.62 -4.72
C ARG A 177 -18.79 -0.43 -5.38
N GLU A 178 -18.59 0.78 -4.85
CA GLU A 178 -19.09 2.03 -5.43
C GLU A 178 -18.56 2.28 -6.86
N GLN A 179 -17.50 1.58 -7.30
CA GLN A 179 -16.91 1.74 -8.64
C GLN A 179 -17.34 0.69 -9.66
N ILE A 180 -18.15 -0.30 -9.28
CA ILE A 180 -18.54 -1.41 -10.18
C ILE A 180 -19.10 -0.89 -11.50
N ASP A 181 -20.01 0.07 -11.44
CA ASP A 181 -20.73 0.61 -12.60
C ASP A 181 -19.92 1.66 -13.38
N ASN A 182 -18.75 2.06 -12.88
CA ASN A 182 -17.91 3.10 -13.49
C ASN A 182 -16.85 2.51 -14.45
N GLY A 183 -16.78 1.18 -14.57
CA GLY A 183 -15.87 0.48 -15.48
C GLY A 183 -14.47 0.25 -14.91
N ILE A 184 -13.66 -0.53 -15.64
CA ILE A 184 -12.37 -1.05 -15.14
C ILE A 184 -11.35 0.06 -14.81
N GLU A 185 -11.39 1.18 -15.53
CA GLU A 185 -10.45 2.29 -15.27
C GLU A 185 -10.67 2.89 -13.87
N GLU A 186 -11.93 3.13 -13.49
CA GLU A 186 -12.26 3.69 -12.17
C GLU A 186 -12.09 2.65 -11.06
N VAL A 187 -12.40 1.38 -11.32
CA VAL A 187 -12.08 0.28 -10.39
C VAL A 187 -10.58 0.20 -10.14
N TRP A 188 -9.75 0.25 -11.20
CA TRP A 188 -8.30 0.20 -11.07
C TRP A 188 -7.75 1.42 -10.32
N LYS A 189 -8.22 2.64 -10.64
CA LYS A 189 -7.84 3.85 -9.91
C LYS A 189 -8.20 3.75 -8.42
N CYS A 190 -9.35 3.17 -8.10
CA CYS A 190 -9.78 2.94 -6.72
C CYS A 190 -8.88 1.91 -6.02
N CYS A 191 -8.53 0.79 -6.69
CA CYS A 191 -7.55 -0.18 -6.17
C CYS A 191 -6.18 0.49 -5.90
N ALA A 192 -5.68 1.31 -6.82
CA ALA A 192 -4.42 2.02 -6.67
C ALA A 192 -4.47 3.04 -5.53
N TYR A 193 -5.58 3.79 -5.39
CA TYR A 193 -5.80 4.69 -4.26
C TYR A 193 -5.82 3.92 -2.93
N ILE A 194 -6.62 2.85 -2.84
CA ILE A 194 -6.71 2.00 -1.64
C ILE A 194 -5.35 1.43 -1.27
N TYR A 195 -4.58 0.94 -2.25
CA TYR A 195 -3.22 0.44 -2.05
C TYR A 195 -2.27 1.56 -1.57
N SER A 196 -2.52 2.81 -1.96
CA SER A 196 -1.75 3.98 -1.50
C SER A 196 -2.11 4.44 -0.07
N LEU A 197 -3.20 3.93 0.53
CA LEU A 197 -3.52 4.29 1.90
C LEU A 197 -2.54 3.62 2.88
N GLU A 198 -2.26 4.30 3.98
CA GLU A 198 -1.75 3.65 5.17
C GLU A 198 -2.85 2.82 5.82
N SER A 199 -2.94 1.57 5.37
CA SER A 199 -3.95 0.61 5.81
C SER A 199 -3.33 -0.76 6.08
N PHE A 200 -4.09 -1.62 6.77
CA PHE A 200 -3.72 -3.01 6.93
C PHE A 200 -3.58 -3.73 5.59
N LEU A 201 -4.41 -3.40 4.60
CA LEU A 201 -4.47 -4.13 3.33
C LEU A 201 -3.14 -4.09 2.58
N TYR A 202 -2.51 -2.90 2.48
CA TYR A 202 -1.18 -2.78 1.88
C TYR A 202 -0.16 -3.67 2.60
N LYS A 203 -0.17 -3.66 3.94
CA LYS A 203 0.80 -4.41 4.77
C LYS A 203 0.60 -5.91 4.58
N THR A 204 -0.63 -6.39 4.71
CA THR A 204 -0.99 -7.81 4.56
C THR A 204 -0.73 -8.31 3.15
N LEU A 205 -1.18 -7.59 2.11
CA LEU A 205 -1.00 -7.99 0.71
C LEU A 205 0.48 -8.16 0.36
N ASN A 206 1.32 -7.17 0.65
CA ASN A 206 2.73 -7.26 0.30
C ASN A 206 3.47 -8.30 1.15
N ALA A 207 3.12 -8.48 2.43
CA ALA A 207 3.70 -9.53 3.26
C ALA A 207 3.37 -10.92 2.71
N THR A 208 2.11 -11.16 2.35
CA THR A 208 1.66 -12.41 1.72
C THR A 208 2.39 -12.67 0.40
N MET A 209 2.46 -11.68 -0.49
CA MET A 209 3.11 -11.86 -1.79
C MET A 209 4.61 -12.12 -1.66
N ARG A 210 5.30 -11.57 -0.65
CA ARG A 210 6.73 -11.84 -0.40
C ARG A 210 7.03 -13.29 -0.02
N LEU A 211 6.05 -14.02 0.51
CA LEU A 211 6.18 -15.43 0.86
C LEU A 211 6.04 -16.37 -0.35
N VAL A 212 5.73 -15.84 -1.53
CA VAL A 212 5.53 -16.67 -2.73
C VAL A 212 6.83 -17.33 -3.15
N GLY A 213 6.78 -18.65 -3.32
CA GLY A 213 7.96 -19.47 -3.61
C GLY A 213 8.78 -19.87 -2.38
N ASP A 214 8.35 -19.48 -1.18
CA ASP A 214 8.81 -20.06 0.08
C ASP A 214 8.03 -21.35 0.37
N LYS A 215 8.75 -22.47 0.49
CA LYS A 215 8.16 -23.79 0.75
C LYS A 215 7.67 -23.92 2.19
N GLU A 216 8.34 -23.29 3.15
CA GLU A 216 7.98 -23.37 4.57
C GLU A 216 6.66 -22.63 4.83
N HIS A 217 6.49 -21.49 4.17
CA HIS A 217 5.33 -20.62 4.31
C HIS A 217 4.29 -20.80 3.20
N GLU A 218 4.33 -21.92 2.46
CA GLU A 218 3.46 -22.15 1.32
C GLU A 218 1.98 -22.12 1.69
N HIS A 219 1.62 -22.79 2.79
CA HIS A 219 0.27 -22.80 3.34
C HIS A 219 -0.23 -21.39 3.71
N VAL A 220 0.66 -20.50 4.17
CA VAL A 220 0.31 -19.13 4.56
C VAL A 220 -0.13 -18.36 3.34
N TRP A 221 0.71 -18.24 2.31
CA TRP A 221 0.35 -17.40 1.16
C TRP A 221 -0.75 -18.01 0.30
N ARG A 222 -0.81 -19.35 0.20
CA ARG A 222 -1.90 -20.03 -0.51
C ARG A 222 -3.27 -19.79 0.12
N SER A 223 -3.35 -19.81 1.46
CA SER A 223 -4.61 -19.55 2.17
C SER A 223 -5.19 -18.16 1.90
N LYS A 224 -4.35 -17.21 1.47
CA LYS A 224 -4.69 -15.82 1.18
C LYS A 224 -5.01 -15.56 -0.28
N ILE A 225 -4.87 -16.55 -1.17
CA ILE A 225 -5.20 -16.40 -2.59
C ILE A 225 -6.68 -16.03 -2.75
N CYS A 226 -7.58 -16.76 -2.09
CA CYS A 226 -9.02 -16.53 -2.25
C CYS A 226 -9.53 -15.23 -1.60
N THR A 227 -8.74 -14.61 -0.71
CA THR A 227 -9.10 -13.34 -0.04
C THR A 227 -8.41 -12.12 -0.66
N LEU A 228 -7.09 -12.17 -0.83
CA LEU A 228 -6.30 -11.03 -1.34
C LEU A 228 -6.13 -11.07 -2.86
N GLY A 229 -6.31 -12.23 -3.48
CA GLY A 229 -6.11 -12.46 -4.89
C GLY A 229 -6.96 -11.59 -5.81
N PRO A 230 -8.30 -11.55 -5.64
CA PRO A 230 -9.16 -10.74 -6.51
C PRO A 230 -8.76 -9.26 -6.52
N PHE A 231 -8.46 -8.67 -5.35
CA PHE A 231 -7.96 -7.30 -5.26
C PHE A 231 -6.61 -7.13 -5.96
N CYS A 232 -5.70 -8.09 -5.76
CA CYS A 232 -4.38 -8.10 -6.39
C CYS A 232 -4.48 -8.17 -7.93
N LEU A 233 -5.40 -8.98 -8.46
CA LEU A 233 -5.64 -9.09 -9.91
C LEU A 233 -6.20 -7.77 -10.47
N LEU A 234 -7.17 -7.16 -9.80
CA LEU A 234 -7.73 -5.86 -10.20
C LEU A 234 -6.66 -4.75 -10.20
N LEU A 235 -5.76 -4.72 -9.22
CA LEU A 235 -4.66 -3.76 -9.17
C LEU A 235 -3.59 -4.05 -10.23
N TRP A 236 -3.34 -5.32 -10.53
CA TRP A 236 -2.31 -5.74 -11.48
C TRP A 236 -2.70 -5.48 -12.94
N ASP A 237 -3.97 -5.68 -13.29
CA ASP A 237 -4.49 -5.50 -14.65
C ASP A 237 -4.78 -4.02 -14.96
N ASP A 238 -3.72 -3.22 -15.02
CA ASP A 238 -3.78 -1.77 -15.32
C ASP A 238 -4.25 -1.51 -16.76
N PRO A 239 -5.49 -0.99 -16.96
CA PRO A 239 -6.02 -0.74 -18.31
C PRO A 239 -5.32 0.42 -19.02
N LEU A 240 -4.65 1.30 -18.28
CA LEU A 240 -3.98 2.52 -18.75
C LEU A 240 -2.52 2.26 -19.17
N ASN A 241 -1.91 1.16 -18.71
CA ASN A 241 -0.50 0.90 -18.92
C ASN A 241 -0.22 -0.44 -19.62
N ARG A 242 -0.51 -0.47 -20.93
CA ARG A 242 -0.35 -1.69 -21.75
C ARG A 242 1.07 -1.98 -22.22
N LYS A 243 2.04 -1.09 -21.93
CA LYS A 243 3.43 -1.23 -22.41
C LYS A 243 4.43 -1.05 -21.26
N PRO A 244 5.46 -1.90 -21.17
CA PRO A 244 6.49 -1.74 -20.16
C PRO A 244 7.26 -0.43 -20.40
N LYS A 245 7.66 0.22 -19.30
CA LYS A 245 8.50 1.42 -19.32
C LYS A 245 9.97 1.02 -19.36
N THR A 246 10.79 1.87 -19.96
CA THR A 246 12.24 1.67 -20.09
C THR A 246 13.00 2.94 -19.70
N LYS A 247 14.26 2.79 -19.30
CA LYS A 247 15.21 3.87 -18.99
C LYS A 247 14.70 4.89 -17.97
N LYS A 248 14.01 4.42 -16.93
CA LYS A 248 13.48 5.27 -15.86
C LYS A 248 14.24 5.02 -14.56
N ILE A 249 14.57 6.08 -13.82
CA ILE A 249 15.18 5.95 -12.50
C ILE A 249 14.12 6.24 -11.45
N VAL A 250 14.03 5.37 -10.44
CA VAL A 250 13.16 5.54 -9.28
C VAL A 250 13.92 5.21 -8.00
N TYR A 251 13.39 5.68 -6.88
CA TYR A 251 14.05 5.63 -5.58
C TYR A 251 13.12 5.02 -4.53
N ARG A 252 13.68 4.28 -3.58
CA ARG A 252 12.90 3.73 -2.45
C ARG A 252 13.75 3.74 -1.20
N GLY A 253 13.27 4.43 -0.16
CA GLY A 253 13.86 4.33 1.17
C GLY A 253 13.36 3.09 1.89
N ALA A 254 14.21 2.46 2.68
CA ALA A 254 13.89 1.28 3.46
C ALA A 254 14.79 1.16 4.69
N LYS A 255 14.26 0.54 5.74
CA LYS A 255 15.06 0.07 6.88
C LYS A 255 15.46 -1.38 6.64
N LEU A 256 16.75 -1.62 6.56
CA LEU A 256 17.35 -2.95 6.46
C LEU A 256 18.19 -3.27 7.69
N ASN A 257 18.21 -4.54 8.08
CA ASN A 257 19.15 -5.05 9.05
C ASN A 257 20.51 -5.41 8.38
N GLY A 258 21.51 -5.70 9.21
CA GLY A 258 22.87 -5.98 8.73
C GLY A 258 22.97 -7.20 7.81
N GLU A 259 22.21 -8.26 8.09
CA GLU A 259 22.19 -9.49 7.28
C GLU A 259 21.64 -9.23 5.88
N GLN A 260 20.56 -8.44 5.78
CA GLN A 260 19.98 -8.03 4.51
C GLN A 260 20.96 -7.20 3.68
N ILE A 261 21.65 -6.24 4.32
CA ILE A 261 22.67 -5.41 3.64
C ILE A 261 23.80 -6.30 3.12
N ALA A 262 24.32 -7.21 3.94
CA ALA A 262 25.37 -8.14 3.56
C ALA A 262 24.98 -9.00 2.34
N LYS A 263 23.71 -9.42 2.26
CA LYS A 263 23.20 -10.15 1.09
C LYS A 263 23.21 -9.32 -0.19
N TYR A 264 22.84 -8.03 -0.13
CA TYR A 264 22.97 -7.16 -1.29
C TYR A 264 24.44 -6.92 -1.67
N GLU A 265 25.35 -6.86 -0.70
CA GLU A 265 26.79 -6.76 -0.95
C GLU A 265 27.35 -8.02 -1.63
N GLU A 266 26.87 -9.20 -1.25
CA GLU A 266 27.20 -10.46 -1.92
C GLU A 266 26.69 -10.48 -3.36
N MET A 267 25.41 -10.13 -3.59
CA MET A 267 24.83 -10.01 -4.93
C MET A 267 25.56 -9.00 -5.81
N ALA A 268 26.15 -7.95 -5.23
CA ALA A 268 26.92 -6.97 -5.98
C ALA A 268 28.27 -7.52 -6.50
N LYS A 269 28.79 -8.59 -5.89
CA LYS A 269 30.06 -9.23 -6.29
C LYS A 269 29.90 -10.17 -7.49
N ASP A 270 28.72 -10.76 -7.65
CA ASP A 270 28.43 -11.67 -8.77
C ASP A 270 27.42 -11.06 -9.76
N PRO A 271 27.85 -10.70 -10.99
CA PRO A 271 26.97 -10.14 -11.99
C PRO A 271 25.88 -11.09 -12.51
N ASN A 272 25.94 -12.39 -12.16
CA ASN A 272 24.95 -13.41 -12.50
C ASN A 272 23.96 -13.67 -11.36
N MET A 273 24.12 -13.02 -10.20
CA MET A 273 23.20 -13.15 -9.09
C MET A 273 22.04 -12.17 -9.24
N TYR A 274 20.83 -12.70 -9.23
CA TYR A 274 19.60 -11.93 -9.39
C TYR A 274 18.66 -12.14 -8.22
N GLY A 275 17.85 -11.12 -7.96
CA GLY A 275 16.72 -11.19 -7.05
C GLY A 275 15.44 -10.77 -7.76
N SER A 276 14.31 -10.83 -7.07
CA SER A 276 13.05 -10.34 -7.59
C SER A 276 12.13 -9.82 -6.50
N PHE A 277 11.37 -8.78 -6.86
CA PHE A 277 10.31 -8.23 -6.03
C PHE A 277 9.03 -9.04 -6.24
N GLN A 278 8.70 -9.93 -5.31
CA GLN A 278 7.49 -10.78 -5.43
C GLN A 278 6.19 -9.98 -5.36
N ALA A 279 6.21 -8.92 -4.56
CA ALA A 279 5.09 -8.03 -4.33
C ALA A 279 5.20 -6.77 -5.19
N PHE A 280 4.09 -6.02 -5.26
CA PHE A 280 4.13 -4.65 -5.76
C PHE A 280 5.15 -3.82 -4.99
N THR A 281 5.88 -2.95 -5.68
CA THR A 281 6.95 -2.15 -5.07
C THR A 281 6.68 -0.66 -5.30
N SER A 282 6.16 0.03 -4.28
CA SER A 282 6.02 1.49 -4.26
C SER A 282 7.39 2.17 -4.31
N THR A 283 7.66 2.97 -5.32
CA THR A 283 8.89 3.78 -5.43
C THR A 283 8.52 5.24 -5.60
N SER A 284 9.50 6.13 -5.54
CA SER A 284 9.34 7.57 -5.75
C SER A 284 10.21 8.00 -6.93
N ARG A 285 9.71 8.89 -7.78
CA ARG A 285 10.57 9.61 -8.74
C ARG A 285 11.42 10.69 -8.06
N ASN A 286 11.07 11.08 -6.84
CA ASN A 286 11.73 12.11 -6.07
C ASN A 286 12.70 11.52 -5.04
N ARG A 287 13.99 11.54 -5.38
CA ARG A 287 15.06 11.05 -4.49
C ARG A 287 14.99 11.64 -3.08
N LYS A 288 14.77 12.96 -2.96
CA LYS A 288 14.74 13.65 -1.66
C LYS A 288 13.58 13.18 -0.78
N LYS A 289 12.47 12.74 -1.37
CA LYS A 289 11.35 12.17 -0.63
C LYS A 289 11.67 10.75 -0.18
N ALA A 290 12.20 9.90 -1.07
CA ALA A 290 12.62 8.55 -0.73
C ALA A 290 13.71 8.50 0.36
N GLU A 291 14.65 9.45 0.35
CA GLU A 291 15.74 9.54 1.35
C GLU A 291 15.24 9.78 2.77
N LYS A 292 14.00 10.23 2.98
CA LYS A 292 13.48 10.47 4.33
C LYS A 292 13.17 9.17 5.10
N PHE A 293 13.14 8.02 4.43
CA PHE A 293 12.77 6.74 5.03
C PHE A 293 13.99 5.85 5.30
N GLY A 294 13.97 5.16 6.44
CA GLY A 294 14.89 4.08 6.79
C GLY A 294 16.37 4.42 6.88
N ASN A 295 17.22 3.39 6.85
CA ASN A 295 18.69 3.52 6.85
C ASN A 295 19.32 3.23 5.47
N THR A 296 18.50 2.88 4.48
CA THR A 296 18.93 2.47 3.14
C THR A 296 18.14 3.22 2.09
N LEU A 297 18.80 3.63 1.00
CA LEU A 297 18.19 4.16 -0.21
C LEU A 297 18.49 3.23 -1.38
N PHE A 298 17.45 2.66 -1.97
CA PHE A 298 17.54 1.99 -3.25
C PHE A 298 17.49 3.01 -4.39
N ILE A 299 18.41 2.89 -5.33
CA ILE A 299 18.46 3.64 -6.58
C ILE A 299 18.23 2.63 -7.71
N MET A 300 17.05 2.67 -8.33
CA MET A 300 16.58 1.63 -9.23
C MET A 300 16.50 2.16 -10.66
N GLU A 301 17.31 1.59 -11.56
CA GLU A 301 17.19 1.80 -12.99
C GLU A 301 16.24 0.75 -13.58
N ILE A 302 15.06 1.19 -14.03
CA ILE A 302 14.10 0.37 -14.77
C ILE A 302 14.59 0.24 -16.21
N VAL A 303 15.20 -0.90 -16.51
CA VAL A 303 15.60 -1.24 -17.88
C VAL A 303 14.35 -1.59 -18.68
N ILE A 304 13.49 -2.44 -18.14
CA ILE A 304 12.18 -2.80 -18.70
C ILE A 304 11.26 -3.31 -17.58
N ALA A 305 10.16 -2.64 -17.27
CA ALA A 305 9.16 -3.14 -16.31
C ALA A 305 7.79 -2.50 -16.53
N PHE A 306 6.72 -3.18 -16.09
CA PHE A 306 5.42 -2.52 -15.96
C PHE A 306 5.42 -1.67 -14.69
N THR A 307 5.13 -0.37 -14.87
CA THR A 307 5.05 0.59 -13.76
C THR A 307 3.90 1.57 -13.95
N ALA A 308 3.21 1.92 -12.87
CA ALA A 308 2.11 2.88 -12.87
C ALA A 308 2.52 4.18 -12.15
N ASP A 309 2.23 5.32 -12.78
CA ASP A 309 2.37 6.63 -12.14
C ASP A 309 1.13 6.88 -11.28
N LEU A 310 1.33 6.99 -9.97
CA LEU A 310 0.24 7.15 -9.01
C LEU A 310 0.13 8.58 -8.49
N VAL A 311 0.83 9.59 -9.06
CA VAL A 311 0.79 10.96 -8.51
C VAL A 311 -0.62 11.52 -8.38
N ASP A 312 -1.45 11.35 -9.40
CA ASP A 312 -2.80 11.93 -9.41
C ASP A 312 -3.81 11.11 -8.60
N ILE A 313 -3.47 9.86 -8.29
CA ILE A 313 -4.37 8.88 -7.66
C ILE A 313 -4.01 8.71 -6.18
N SER A 314 -2.73 8.75 -5.82
CA SER A 314 -2.22 8.44 -4.50
C SER A 314 -2.72 9.41 -3.44
N LYS A 315 -2.95 8.88 -2.24
CA LYS A 315 -3.15 9.70 -1.03
C LYS A 315 -1.96 10.64 -0.76
N TYR A 316 -0.77 10.29 -1.25
CA TYR A 316 0.48 11.02 -1.03
C TYR A 316 1.10 11.48 -2.35
N PRO A 317 0.46 12.43 -3.09
CA PRO A 317 0.93 12.86 -4.41
C PRO A 317 2.35 13.45 -4.38
N SER A 318 2.74 14.09 -3.27
CA SER A 318 4.07 14.70 -3.12
C SER A 318 5.20 13.67 -2.98
N GLU A 319 4.87 12.39 -2.78
CA GLU A 319 5.85 11.30 -2.84
C GLU A 319 6.23 10.94 -4.27
N GLU A 320 5.52 11.47 -5.27
CA GLU A 320 5.75 11.14 -6.68
C GLU A 320 5.79 9.63 -6.93
N GLU A 321 4.80 8.93 -6.35
CA GLU A 321 4.77 7.46 -6.28
C GLU A 321 4.70 6.83 -7.67
N GLU A 322 5.66 5.96 -7.95
CA GLU A 322 5.68 5.06 -9.10
C GLU A 322 5.58 3.63 -8.58
N LEU A 323 4.48 2.95 -8.90
CA LEU A 323 4.24 1.57 -8.48
C LEU A 323 4.82 0.59 -9.49
N ILE A 324 5.77 -0.23 -9.05
CA ILE A 324 6.34 -1.30 -9.87
C ILE A 324 5.50 -2.57 -9.70
N ALA A 325 5.17 -3.23 -10.82
CA ALA A 325 4.43 -4.48 -10.84
C ALA A 325 5.17 -5.61 -10.09
N PRO A 326 4.45 -6.59 -9.53
CA PRO A 326 5.04 -7.76 -8.89
C PRO A 326 5.78 -8.66 -9.89
N GLY A 327 6.75 -9.40 -9.39
CA GLY A 327 7.57 -10.35 -10.16
C GLY A 327 8.77 -9.72 -10.88
N VAL A 328 8.99 -8.41 -10.77
CA VAL A 328 10.14 -7.74 -11.41
C VAL A 328 11.45 -8.23 -10.80
N SER A 329 12.33 -8.75 -11.66
CA SER A 329 13.67 -9.17 -11.27
C SER A 329 14.64 -7.99 -11.26
N PHE A 330 15.69 -8.10 -10.47
CA PHE A 330 16.72 -7.08 -10.37
C PHE A 330 18.11 -7.70 -10.21
N ARG A 331 19.11 -6.94 -10.64
CA ARG A 331 20.52 -7.16 -10.29
C ARG A 331 21.03 -6.03 -9.44
N VAL A 332 21.87 -6.33 -8.46
CA VAL A 332 22.62 -5.32 -7.71
C VAL A 332 23.84 -4.92 -8.51
N THR A 333 23.99 -3.62 -8.78
CA THR A 333 25.16 -3.10 -9.50
C THR A 333 26.19 -2.49 -8.58
N LYS A 334 25.76 -2.00 -7.42
CA LYS A 334 26.63 -1.34 -6.45
C LYS A 334 25.96 -1.28 -5.08
N VAL A 335 26.75 -1.47 -4.04
CA VAL A 335 26.38 -1.14 -2.65
C VAL A 335 27.46 -0.21 -2.10
N GLU A 336 27.06 0.91 -1.51
CA GLU A 336 27.98 1.87 -0.88
C GLU A 336 27.35 2.46 0.38
N PHE A 337 28.17 2.97 1.31
CA PHE A 337 27.67 3.71 2.47
C PHE A 337 28.02 5.18 2.34
N ASP A 338 26.99 6.03 2.26
CA ASP A 338 27.17 7.48 2.24
C ASP A 338 27.26 8.01 3.68
N ARG A 339 28.46 8.45 4.05
CA ARG A 339 28.73 8.99 5.39
C ARG A 339 28.05 10.33 5.67
N LYS A 340 27.74 11.13 4.63
CA LYS A 340 27.12 12.46 4.80
C LYS A 340 25.66 12.31 5.23
N ILE A 341 24.91 11.45 4.53
CA ILE A 341 23.51 11.19 4.85
C ILE A 341 23.30 9.98 5.78
N LYS A 342 24.39 9.29 6.15
CA LYS A 342 24.43 8.10 7.02
C LYS A 342 23.49 6.99 6.54
N LYS A 343 23.54 6.66 5.25
CA LYS A 343 22.70 5.61 4.64
C LYS A 343 23.49 4.69 3.73
N HIS A 344 23.03 3.45 3.62
CA HIS A 344 23.44 2.55 2.55
C HIS A 344 22.74 2.94 1.25
N LEU A 345 23.49 3.09 0.16
CA LEU A 345 22.97 3.29 -1.19
C LEU A 345 23.11 1.96 -1.94
N ILE A 346 21.99 1.42 -2.38
CA ILE A 346 21.95 0.15 -3.13
C ILE A 346 21.43 0.45 -4.53
N SER A 347 22.30 0.30 -5.52
CA SER A 347 21.98 0.53 -6.92
C SER A 347 21.50 -0.76 -7.58
N LEU A 348 20.33 -0.73 -8.21
CA LEU A 348 19.68 -1.88 -8.82
C LEU A 348 19.38 -1.62 -10.30
N LYS A 349 19.49 -2.66 -11.14
CA LYS A 349 18.93 -2.69 -12.50
C LYS A 349 17.75 -3.65 -12.56
N LEU A 350 16.58 -3.14 -12.90
CA LEU A 350 15.31 -3.86 -12.88
C LEU A 350 14.88 -4.29 -14.28
N ARG A 351 14.42 -5.54 -14.39
CA ARG A 351 13.89 -6.15 -15.61
C ARG A 351 12.68 -7.03 -15.27
N GLN A 352 11.61 -6.91 -16.04
CA GLN A 352 10.41 -7.76 -15.91
C GLN A 352 10.69 -9.22 -16.22
N ARG A 353 11.75 -9.48 -17.01
CA ARG A 353 12.24 -10.81 -17.36
C ARG A 353 13.75 -10.74 -17.57
N PHE A 354 14.47 -11.72 -17.04
CA PHE A 354 15.81 -12.05 -17.53
C PHE A 354 15.65 -13.05 -18.69
N SER A 355 16.23 -12.71 -19.84
CA SER A 355 16.34 -13.56 -21.02
C SER A 355 17.80 -13.65 -21.41
#